data_AF-A0AAV5VVC5-F1
#
_entry.id   AF-A0AAV5VVC5-F1
#
_cell.length_a   1.000
_cell.length_b   1.000
_cell.length_c   1.000
_cell.angle_alpha   90.00
_cell.angle_beta   90.00
_cell.angle_gamma   90.00
#
_symmetry.space_group_name_H-M   'P 1'
#
loop_
_entity.id
_entity.type
_entity.pdbx_description
1 polymer ?
#
loop_
_entity_poly.entity_id
_entity_poly.type
_entity_poly.pdbx_seq_one_letter_code
_entity_poly.pdbx_strand_id
1 'polypeptide(L)'
;LRLRFIFCFIHADANSLVRLSVMYLQMYGPVERVATTHLVVSSLIREAFLAYFSSLYESGVPSTTLFFAVLEILHLAITYIDSLSLIYDYTADISYVIHCGIFVCAGVAVYYIIYRIDLQELETLKKGATIDSYSVARNYQLKENINLMNMLSSIAIPFIICLLPEFVFYPAFSLIPKDAGYNGIRYFSIALYDVWIAVVAIVGIGLFPICEPKIAKHMPKALK
;
A
#
# COMPACT_ATOMS: atom_id res chain seq x y z
N LEU A 1 -4.61 3.83 -15.58
CA LEU A 1 -5.96 3.21 -15.47
C LEU A 1 -5.89 1.75 -15.02
N ARG A 2 -5.18 0.87 -15.77
CA ARG A 2 -5.09 -0.57 -15.49
C ARG A 2 -4.48 -0.93 -14.12
N LEU A 3 -3.45 -0.18 -13.69
CA LEU A 3 -2.85 -0.35 -12.36
C LEU A 3 -3.86 -0.23 -11.23
N ARG A 4 -4.68 0.82 -11.28
CA ARG A 4 -5.63 1.13 -10.20
C ARG A 4 -6.80 0.14 -10.17
N PHE A 5 -7.23 -0.36 -11.33
CA PHE A 5 -8.27 -1.37 -11.42
C PHE A 5 -7.81 -2.73 -10.87
N ILE A 6 -6.58 -3.14 -11.20
CA ILE A 6 -6.00 -4.39 -10.69
C ILE A 6 -5.69 -4.28 -9.20
N PHE A 7 -5.16 -3.15 -8.73
CA PHE A 7 -4.98 -2.90 -7.29
C PHE A 7 -6.32 -2.90 -6.55
N CYS A 8 -7.40 -2.39 -7.16
CA CYS A 8 -8.73 -2.45 -6.58
C CYS A 8 -9.22 -3.91 -6.42
N PHE A 9 -9.07 -4.74 -7.45
CA PHE A 9 -9.41 -6.16 -7.40
C PHE A 9 -8.59 -6.93 -6.36
N ILE A 10 -7.28 -6.70 -6.31
CA ILE A 10 -6.40 -7.43 -5.40
C ILE A 10 -6.64 -6.99 -3.96
N HIS A 11 -6.96 -5.73 -3.75
CA HIS A 11 -7.35 -5.22 -2.45
C HIS A 11 -8.73 -5.72 -2.02
N ALA A 12 -9.66 -5.98 -2.95
CA ALA A 12 -10.96 -6.60 -2.71
C ALA A 12 -10.84 -8.10 -2.38
N ASP A 13 -10.08 -8.84 -3.19
CA ASP A 13 -9.82 -10.27 -2.98
C ASP A 13 -9.11 -10.50 -1.65
N ALA A 14 -8.11 -9.67 -1.33
CA ALA A 14 -7.35 -9.82 -0.11
C ALA A 14 -8.17 -9.41 1.12
N ASN A 15 -9.08 -8.43 1.03
CA ASN A 15 -10.05 -8.17 2.10
C ASN A 15 -11.06 -9.32 2.27
N SER A 16 -11.48 -9.93 1.18
CA SER A 16 -12.37 -11.10 1.20
C SER A 16 -11.69 -12.29 1.87
N LEU A 17 -10.38 -12.49 1.65
CA LEU A 17 -9.59 -13.51 2.32
C LEU A 17 -9.41 -13.21 3.82
N VAL A 18 -9.11 -11.97 4.21
CA VAL A 18 -9.07 -11.56 5.62
C VAL A 18 -10.40 -11.83 6.31
N ARG A 19 -11.51 -11.49 5.64
CA ARG A 19 -12.85 -11.74 6.15
C ARG A 19 -13.12 -13.23 6.30
N LEU A 20 -12.65 -14.06 5.38
CA LEU A 20 -12.71 -15.52 5.47
C LEU A 20 -11.89 -16.06 6.66
N SER A 21 -10.69 -15.54 6.88
CA SER A 21 -9.83 -15.90 8.01
C SER A 21 -10.46 -15.50 9.35
N VAL A 22 -11.07 -14.31 9.42
CA VAL A 22 -11.81 -13.85 10.60
C VAL A 22 -13.04 -14.73 10.84
N MET A 23 -13.81 -15.07 9.81
CA MET A 23 -14.96 -15.98 9.95
C MET A 23 -14.54 -17.41 10.36
N TYR A 24 -13.39 -17.90 9.88
CA TYR A 24 -12.83 -19.18 10.30
C TYR A 24 -12.43 -19.17 11.77
N LEU A 25 -11.72 -18.12 12.21
CA LEU A 25 -11.38 -17.89 13.61
C LEU A 25 -12.63 -17.73 14.49
N GLN A 26 -13.74 -17.20 13.97
CA GLN A 26 -15.02 -17.14 14.68
C GLN A 26 -15.70 -18.50 14.83
N MET A 27 -15.55 -19.39 13.85
CA MET A 27 -16.19 -20.71 13.90
C MET A 27 -15.44 -21.69 14.81
N TYR A 28 -14.11 -21.56 14.90
CA TYR A 28 -13.25 -22.52 15.59
C TYR A 28 -12.45 -21.93 16.77
N GLY A 29 -12.47 -20.61 16.97
CA GLY A 29 -11.80 -19.92 18.07
C GLY A 29 -12.64 -19.87 19.36
N PRO A 30 -12.01 -19.52 20.50
CA PRO A 30 -12.68 -19.47 21.80
C PRO A 30 -13.85 -18.48 21.79
N VAL A 31 -14.98 -18.88 22.40
CA VAL A 31 -16.34 -18.31 22.28
C VAL A 31 -16.48 -16.90 22.91
N GLU A 32 -15.41 -16.30 23.41
CA GLU A 32 -15.43 -14.96 24.00
C GLU A 32 -15.42 -13.88 22.90
N ARG A 33 -16.62 -13.68 22.36
CA ARG A 33 -17.17 -12.54 21.60
C ARG A 33 -16.18 -11.45 21.19
N VAL A 34 -15.88 -11.42 19.89
CA VAL A 34 -15.57 -10.17 19.18
C VAL A 34 -16.60 -10.00 18.05
N ALA A 35 -17.43 -8.97 18.17
CA ALA A 35 -18.47 -8.65 17.19
C ALA A 35 -17.84 -8.00 15.95
N THR A 36 -17.41 -8.78 14.96
CA THR A 36 -16.69 -8.31 13.77
C THR A 36 -17.59 -7.73 12.66
N THR A 37 -18.88 -7.56 12.92
CA THR A 37 -19.84 -7.01 11.94
C THR A 37 -19.39 -5.64 11.41
N HIS A 38 -18.70 -4.85 12.23
CA HIS A 38 -18.15 -3.55 11.83
C HIS A 38 -16.99 -3.67 10.82
N LEU A 39 -16.10 -4.66 10.96
CA LEU A 39 -15.02 -4.92 9.98
C LEU A 39 -15.58 -5.34 8.62
N VAL A 40 -16.62 -6.19 8.64
CA VAL A 40 -17.34 -6.63 7.46
C VAL A 40 -18.02 -5.47 6.74
N VAL A 41 -18.75 -4.63 7.47
CA VAL A 41 -19.45 -3.46 6.91
C VAL A 41 -18.44 -2.43 6.40
N SER A 42 -17.34 -2.19 7.13
CA SER A 42 -16.28 -1.27 6.70
C SER A 42 -15.61 -1.73 5.40
N SER A 43 -15.35 -3.03 5.25
CA SER A 43 -14.83 -3.61 4.01
C SER A 43 -15.76 -3.40 2.82
N LEU A 44 -17.06 -3.62 2.99
CA LEU A 44 -18.06 -3.48 1.93
C LEU A 44 -18.25 -2.02 1.51
N ILE A 45 -18.27 -1.09 2.48
CA ILE A 45 -18.35 0.34 2.21
C ILE A 45 -17.11 0.80 1.44
N ARG A 46 -15.92 0.34 1.82
CA ARG A 46 -14.67 0.65 1.13
C ARG A 46 -14.68 0.18 -0.33
N GLU A 47 -15.18 -1.03 -0.60
CA GLU A 47 -15.30 -1.56 -1.98
C GLU A 47 -16.31 -0.79 -2.82
N ALA A 48 -17.49 -0.48 -2.27
CA ALA A 48 -18.50 0.31 -2.97
C ALA A 48 -17.97 1.71 -3.32
N PHE A 49 -17.20 2.32 -2.42
CA PHE A 49 -16.52 3.58 -2.66
C PHE A 49 -15.47 3.45 -3.77
N LEU A 50 -14.56 2.48 -3.69
CA LEU A 50 -13.54 2.26 -4.71
C LEU A 50 -14.13 2.03 -6.12
N ALA A 51 -15.22 1.26 -6.22
CA ALA A 51 -15.92 1.01 -7.48
C ALA A 51 -16.58 2.29 -8.04
N TYR A 52 -17.31 3.03 -7.20
CA TYR A 52 -17.94 4.30 -7.57
C TYR A 52 -16.90 5.33 -8.04
N PHE A 53 -15.78 5.45 -7.33
CA PHE A 53 -14.76 6.43 -7.63
C PHE A 53 -13.88 6.06 -8.83
N SER A 54 -13.70 4.78 -9.14
CA SER A 54 -13.09 4.36 -10.41
C SER A 54 -13.88 4.88 -11.61
N SER A 55 -15.22 4.92 -11.51
CA SER A 55 -16.09 5.47 -12.56
C SER A 55 -15.95 7.00 -12.71
N LEU A 56 -15.83 7.73 -11.59
CA LEU A 56 -15.63 9.18 -11.61
C LEU A 56 -14.25 9.56 -12.16
N TYR A 57 -13.21 8.78 -11.88
CA TYR A 57 -11.87 9.03 -12.42
C TYR A 57 -11.83 8.91 -13.95
N GLU A 58 -12.53 7.93 -14.52
CA GLU A 58 -12.60 7.75 -15.98
C GLU A 58 -13.23 8.95 -16.70
N SER A 59 -14.07 9.71 -16.02
CA SER A 59 -14.71 10.91 -16.58
C SER A 59 -13.79 12.15 -16.66
N GLY A 60 -12.56 12.11 -16.12
CA GLY A 60 -11.56 13.18 -16.29
C GLY A 60 -11.89 14.52 -15.61
N VAL A 61 -12.86 14.54 -14.70
CA VAL A 61 -13.37 15.74 -14.02
C VAL A 61 -12.39 16.17 -12.90
N PRO A 62 -12.32 17.46 -12.50
CA PRO A 62 -11.57 17.98 -11.32
C PRO A 62 -11.82 17.26 -9.97
N SER A 63 -12.68 16.25 -9.95
CA SER A 63 -12.94 15.28 -8.88
C SER A 63 -11.74 14.41 -8.48
N THR A 64 -10.59 14.47 -9.15
CA THR A 64 -9.43 13.61 -8.84
C THR A 64 -8.75 13.97 -7.51
N THR A 65 -8.72 15.25 -7.13
CA THR A 65 -8.20 15.67 -5.81
C THR A 65 -9.12 15.19 -4.68
N LEU A 66 -10.44 15.32 -4.85
CA LEU A 66 -11.42 14.80 -3.89
C LEU A 66 -11.29 13.28 -3.74
N PHE A 67 -11.05 12.57 -4.85
CA PHE A 67 -10.78 11.14 -4.84
C PHE A 67 -9.58 10.78 -3.95
N PHE A 68 -8.44 11.46 -4.13
CA PHE A 68 -7.27 11.19 -3.31
C PHE A 68 -7.51 11.52 -1.83
N ALA A 69 -8.23 12.62 -1.54
CA ALA A 69 -8.59 12.97 -0.17
C ALA A 69 -9.48 11.90 0.50
N VAL A 70 -10.51 11.41 -0.20
CA VAL A 70 -11.40 10.35 0.30
C VAL A 70 -10.65 9.03 0.47
N LEU A 71 -9.79 8.68 -0.49
CA LEU A 71 -8.95 7.49 -0.41
C LEU A 71 -8.01 7.56 0.81
N GLU A 72 -7.39 8.70 1.05
CA GLU A 72 -6.51 8.93 2.19
C GLU A 72 -7.27 8.82 3.52
N ILE A 73 -8.44 9.46 3.62
CA ILE A 73 -9.30 9.37 4.82
C ILE A 73 -9.70 7.92 5.10
N LEU A 74 -10.11 7.18 4.07
CA LEU A 74 -10.46 5.76 4.21
C LEU A 74 -9.25 4.93 4.64
N HIS A 75 -8.07 5.18 4.07
CA HIS A 75 -6.85 4.49 4.44
C HIS A 75 -6.50 4.76 5.91
N LEU A 76 -6.49 6.02 6.33
CA LEU A 76 -6.25 6.43 7.73
C LEU A 76 -7.27 5.81 8.69
N ALA A 77 -8.54 5.75 8.31
CA ALA A 77 -9.59 5.13 9.13
C ALA A 77 -9.36 3.62 9.32
N ILE A 78 -8.92 2.91 8.27
CA ILE A 78 -8.61 1.48 8.35
C ILE A 78 -7.37 1.25 9.22
N THR A 79 -6.29 2.01 8.99
CA THR A 79 -5.08 1.92 9.82
C THR A 79 -5.38 2.19 11.30
N TYR A 80 -6.28 3.14 11.59
CA TYR A 80 -6.74 3.41 12.96
C TYR A 80 -7.49 2.22 13.58
N ILE A 81 -8.40 1.58 12.83
CA ILE A 81 -9.14 0.39 13.31
C ILE A 81 -8.18 -0.79 13.53
N ASP A 82 -7.22 -0.99 12.64
CA ASP A 82 -6.19 -2.03 12.78
C ASP A 82 -5.32 -1.77 14.02
N SER A 83 -4.92 -0.51 14.23
CA SER A 83 -4.15 -0.11 15.42
C SER A 83 -4.93 -0.35 16.72
N LEU A 84 -6.23 -0.02 16.75
CA LEU A 84 -7.09 -0.34 17.88
C LEU A 84 -7.20 -1.85 18.09
N SER A 85 -7.31 -2.62 17.00
CA SER A 85 -7.41 -4.07 17.06
C SER A 85 -6.15 -4.71 17.65
N LEU A 86 -4.98 -4.13 17.36
CA LEU A 86 -3.71 -4.54 17.95
C LEU A 86 -3.62 -4.15 19.43
N ILE A 87 -4.01 -2.91 19.80
CA ILE A 87 -3.96 -2.42 21.20
C ILE A 87 -4.85 -3.24 22.15
N TYR A 88 -6.02 -3.68 21.67
CA TYR A 88 -6.95 -4.50 22.46
C TYR A 88 -6.68 -6.01 22.35
N ASP A 89 -5.53 -6.42 21.79
CA ASP A 89 -5.13 -7.83 21.59
C ASP A 89 -6.17 -8.66 20.81
N TYR A 90 -7.00 -8.02 19.96
CA TYR A 90 -7.97 -8.74 19.12
C TYR A 90 -7.32 -9.53 17.99
N THR A 91 -6.10 -9.15 17.59
CA THR A 91 -5.31 -9.82 16.56
C THR A 91 -3.92 -10.10 17.10
N ALA A 92 -3.40 -11.31 16.85
CA ALA A 92 -2.03 -11.63 17.20
C ALA A 92 -1.04 -10.83 16.34
N ASP A 93 -0.14 -10.12 17.02
CA ASP A 93 0.99 -9.35 16.46
C ASP A 93 1.67 -10.02 15.26
N ILE A 94 2.05 -11.29 15.40
CA ILE A 94 2.76 -12.04 14.35
C ILE A 94 1.87 -12.27 13.13
N SER A 95 0.58 -12.56 13.33
CA SER A 95 -0.36 -12.74 12.23
C SER A 95 -0.54 -11.44 11.44
N TYR A 96 -0.58 -10.30 12.13
CA TYR A 96 -0.63 -8.99 11.49
C TYR A 96 0.61 -8.71 10.64
N VAL A 97 1.82 -8.96 11.16
CA VAL A 97 3.07 -8.76 10.40
C VAL A 97 3.15 -9.66 9.17
N ILE A 98 2.79 -10.94 9.31
CA ILE A 98 2.74 -11.88 8.17
C ILE A 98 1.75 -11.37 7.12
N HIS A 99 0.58 -10.91 7.57
CA HIS A 99 -0.44 -10.36 6.70
C HIS A 99 0.08 -9.14 5.91
N CYS A 100 0.68 -8.16 6.58
CA CYS A 100 1.31 -7.02 5.93
C CYS A 100 2.39 -7.45 4.93
N GLY A 101 3.24 -8.41 5.30
CA GLY A 101 4.28 -8.95 4.42
C GLY A 101 3.72 -9.57 3.14
N ILE A 102 2.64 -10.36 3.23
CA ILE A 102 1.96 -10.94 2.07
C ILE A 102 1.43 -9.84 1.16
N PHE A 103 0.79 -8.80 1.71
CA PHE A 103 0.24 -7.69 0.93
C PHE A 103 1.31 -6.88 0.22
N VAL A 104 2.44 -6.61 0.89
CA VAL A 104 3.58 -5.92 0.27
C VAL A 104 4.12 -6.75 -0.89
N CYS A 105 4.36 -8.05 -0.68
CA CYS A 105 4.83 -8.95 -1.73
C CYS A 105 3.86 -9.04 -2.91
N ALA A 106 2.57 -9.20 -2.64
CA ALA A 106 1.53 -9.24 -3.68
C ALA A 106 1.47 -7.90 -4.45
N GLY A 107 1.48 -6.77 -3.74
CA GLY A 107 1.46 -5.44 -4.34
C GLY A 107 2.67 -5.18 -5.24
N VAL A 108 3.87 -5.58 -4.83
CA VAL A 108 5.09 -5.49 -5.65
C VAL A 108 4.98 -6.37 -6.90
N ALA A 109 4.51 -7.61 -6.77
CA ALA A 109 4.35 -8.52 -7.90
C ALA A 109 3.37 -7.95 -8.95
N VAL A 110 2.25 -7.43 -8.49
CA VAL A 110 1.19 -6.82 -9.31
C VAL A 110 1.70 -5.57 -10.02
N TYR A 111 2.35 -4.70 -9.26
CA TYR A 111 2.98 -3.51 -9.79
C TYR A 111 3.94 -3.86 -10.94
N TYR A 112 4.79 -4.87 -10.72
CA TYR A 112 5.75 -5.34 -11.72
C TYR A 112 5.05 -5.93 -12.96
N ILE A 113 4.03 -6.77 -12.79
CA ILE A 113 3.25 -7.32 -13.91
C ILE A 113 2.69 -6.20 -14.78
N ILE A 114 2.11 -5.18 -14.16
CA ILE A 114 1.44 -4.11 -14.92
C ILE A 114 2.47 -3.21 -15.61
N TYR A 115 3.61 -2.96 -14.97
CA TYR A 115 4.75 -2.30 -15.60
C TYR A 115 5.19 -3.03 -16.88
N ARG A 116 5.29 -4.36 -16.81
CA ARG A 116 5.67 -5.21 -17.97
C ARG A 116 4.62 -5.18 -19.08
N ILE A 117 3.34 -5.20 -18.73
CA ILE A 117 2.23 -5.09 -19.70
C ILE A 117 2.28 -3.73 -20.42
N ASP A 118 2.46 -2.64 -19.69
CA ASP A 118 2.51 -1.30 -20.27
C ASP A 118 3.72 -1.13 -21.21
N LEU A 119 4.88 -1.72 -20.86
CA LEU A 119 6.06 -1.77 -21.74
C LEU A 119 5.80 -2.57 -23.03
N GLN A 120 5.19 -3.76 -22.91
CA GLN A 120 4.86 -4.59 -24.08
C GLN A 120 3.85 -3.91 -25.01
N GLU A 121 2.88 -3.20 -24.46
CA GLU A 121 1.92 -2.42 -25.24
C GLU A 121 2.60 -1.27 -25.98
N LEU A 122 3.53 -0.56 -25.31
CA LEU A 122 4.33 0.49 -25.93
C LEU A 122 5.20 -0.06 -27.08
N GLU A 123 5.81 -1.23 -26.92
CA GLU A 123 6.58 -1.90 -27.99
C GLU A 123 5.70 -2.34 -29.17
N THR A 124 4.50 -2.83 -28.89
CA THR A 124 3.54 -3.23 -29.92
C THR A 124 3.09 -2.04 -30.76
N LEU A 125 2.83 -0.89 -30.12
CA LEU A 125 2.47 0.36 -30.83
C LEU A 125 3.62 0.90 -31.71
N LYS A 126 4.89 0.63 -31.37
CA LYS A 126 6.04 1.02 -32.19
C LYS A 126 6.16 0.25 -33.50
N LYS A 127 5.60 -0.97 -33.58
CA LYS A 127 5.80 -1.89 -34.72
C LYS A 127 4.86 -1.65 -35.91
N GLY A 128 3.83 -0.81 -35.79
CA GLY A 128 2.86 -0.65 -36.88
C GLY A 128 1.82 0.44 -36.65
N ALA A 129 2.24 1.63 -36.20
CA ALA A 129 1.34 2.77 -36.05
C ALA A 129 0.79 3.22 -37.41
N THR A 130 -0.40 2.74 -37.77
CA THR A 130 -1.23 3.40 -38.79
C THR A 130 -1.57 4.80 -38.29
N ILE A 131 -1.41 5.81 -39.16
CA ILE A 131 -1.66 7.22 -38.87
C ILE A 131 -3.16 7.44 -38.76
N ASP A 132 -3.75 6.90 -37.69
CA ASP A 132 -5.09 7.23 -37.25
C ASP A 132 -4.95 7.96 -35.92
N SER A 133 -5.68 9.08 -35.76
CA SER A 133 -5.47 10.05 -34.68
C SER A 133 -5.57 9.43 -33.27
N TYR A 134 -6.31 8.33 -33.16
CA TYR A 134 -6.48 7.56 -31.92
C TYR A 134 -5.17 6.90 -31.42
N SER A 135 -4.22 6.63 -32.32
CA SER A 135 -2.93 6.02 -31.96
C SER A 135 -2.01 6.98 -31.18
N VAL A 136 -2.11 8.29 -31.45
CA VAL A 136 -1.21 9.30 -30.88
C VAL A 136 -1.55 9.56 -29.41
N ALA A 137 -2.82 9.77 -29.08
CA ALA A 137 -3.26 10.02 -27.70
C ALA A 137 -2.93 8.84 -26.77
N ARG A 138 -3.19 7.60 -27.21
CA ARG A 138 -2.86 6.38 -26.44
C ARG A 138 -1.36 6.24 -26.19
N ASN A 139 -0.52 6.55 -27.18
CA ASN A 139 0.94 6.52 -27.01
C ASN A 139 1.41 7.53 -25.96
N TYR A 140 0.84 8.74 -25.96
CA TYR A 140 1.15 9.74 -24.92
C TYR A 140 0.74 9.26 -23.52
N GLN A 141 -0.47 8.72 -23.38
CA GLN A 141 -0.95 8.19 -22.09
C GLN A 141 -0.09 7.02 -21.58
N LEU A 142 0.33 6.09 -22.44
CA LEU A 142 1.22 4.99 -22.04
C LEU A 142 2.60 5.49 -21.62
N LYS A 143 3.18 6.43 -22.37
CA LYS A 143 4.47 7.04 -22.00
C LYS A 143 4.38 7.78 -20.67
N GLU A 144 3.28 8.49 -20.44
CA GLU A 144 3.02 9.16 -19.17
C GLU A 144 2.91 8.16 -18.02
N ASN A 145 2.11 7.08 -18.17
CA ASN A 145 2.00 6.03 -17.17
C ASN A 145 3.36 5.37 -16.87
N ILE A 146 4.14 5.02 -17.89
CA ILE A 146 5.48 4.42 -17.72
C ILE A 146 6.42 5.38 -16.99
N ASN A 147 6.39 6.68 -17.33
CA ASN A 147 7.19 7.68 -16.64
C ASN A 147 6.77 7.82 -15.16
N LEU A 148 5.46 7.83 -14.88
CA LEU A 148 4.93 7.84 -13.51
C LEU A 148 5.36 6.60 -12.73
N MET A 149 5.29 5.41 -13.34
CA MET A 149 5.77 4.18 -12.72
C MET A 149 7.28 4.20 -12.48
N ASN A 150 8.08 4.69 -13.42
CA ASN A 150 9.53 4.82 -13.19
C ASN A 150 9.82 5.75 -12.01
N MET A 151 9.15 6.90 -11.93
CA MET A 151 9.25 7.82 -10.80
C MET A 151 8.86 7.12 -9.48
N LEU A 152 7.71 6.45 -9.44
CA LEU A 152 7.24 5.73 -8.25
C LEU A 152 8.20 4.60 -7.86
N SER A 153 8.75 3.85 -8.81
CA SER A 153 9.75 2.80 -8.57
C SER A 153 11.03 3.38 -7.96
N SER A 154 11.49 4.53 -8.46
CA SER A 154 12.67 5.22 -7.92
C SER A 154 12.47 5.67 -6.47
N ILE A 155 11.24 6.00 -6.07
CA ILE A 155 10.89 6.32 -4.67
C ILE A 155 10.69 5.03 -3.85
N ALA A 156 10.04 4.02 -4.42
CA ALA A 156 9.66 2.81 -3.72
C ALA A 156 10.86 1.95 -3.31
N ILE A 157 11.89 1.83 -4.15
CA ILE A 157 13.09 1.02 -3.85
C ILE A 157 13.77 1.46 -2.53
N PRO A 158 14.19 2.73 -2.37
CA PRO A 158 14.80 3.17 -1.11
C PRO A 158 13.83 3.06 0.06
N PHE A 159 12.53 3.29 -0.16
CA PHE A 159 11.53 3.13 0.89
C PHE A 159 11.42 1.67 1.36
N ILE A 160 11.38 0.69 0.45
CA ILE A 160 11.36 -0.75 0.78
C ILE A 160 12.62 -1.14 1.56
N ILE A 161 13.79 -0.67 1.14
CA ILE A 161 15.06 -0.93 1.85
C ILE A 161 14.99 -0.34 3.27
N CYS A 162 14.46 0.88 3.40
CA CYS A 162 14.24 1.50 4.70
C CYS A 162 13.18 0.78 5.55
N LEU A 163 12.22 0.06 4.98
CA LEU A 163 11.24 -0.70 5.75
C LEU A 163 11.78 -2.06 6.26
N LEU A 164 12.83 -2.63 5.65
CA LEU A 164 13.33 -3.96 6.04
C LEU A 164 13.64 -4.12 7.53
N PRO A 165 14.28 -3.16 8.23
CA PRO A 165 14.59 -3.31 9.65
C PRO A 165 13.34 -3.39 10.53
N GLU A 166 12.23 -2.78 10.12
CA GLU A 166 10.95 -2.88 10.82
C GLU A 166 10.47 -4.34 10.88
N PHE A 167 10.53 -5.04 9.75
CA PHE A 167 10.21 -6.46 9.62
C PHE A 167 11.20 -7.40 10.32
N VAL A 168 12.34 -6.89 10.80
CA VAL A 168 13.31 -7.66 11.57
C VAL A 168 13.13 -7.41 13.07
N PHE A 169 13.06 -6.15 13.50
CA PHE A 169 13.02 -5.78 14.91
C PHE A 169 11.73 -6.22 15.59
N TYR A 170 10.58 -6.06 14.93
CA TYR A 170 9.31 -6.41 15.55
C TYR A 170 9.13 -7.92 15.75
N PRO A 171 9.37 -8.78 14.75
CA PRO A 171 9.38 -10.23 14.99
C PRO A 171 10.44 -10.66 16.00
N ALA A 172 11.62 -10.02 16.03
CA ALA A 172 12.62 -10.30 17.06
C ALA A 172 12.10 -10.00 18.48
N PHE A 173 11.34 -8.91 18.67
CA PHE A 173 10.68 -8.60 19.93
C PHE A 173 9.58 -9.62 20.30
N SER A 174 8.76 -10.00 19.33
CA SER A 174 7.58 -10.87 19.54
C SER A 174 7.94 -12.35 19.73
N LEU A 175 8.96 -12.84 19.02
CA LEU A 175 9.39 -14.25 19.08
C LEU A 175 10.23 -14.59 20.32
N ILE A 176 10.84 -13.60 20.99
CA ILE A 176 11.57 -13.83 22.23
C ILE A 176 10.56 -13.95 23.39
N PRO A 177 10.40 -15.13 24.01
CA PRO A 177 9.45 -15.30 25.09
C PRO A 177 9.85 -14.47 26.31
N LYS A 178 8.83 -14.05 27.07
CA LYS A 178 9.04 -13.40 28.37
C LYS A 178 9.81 -14.38 29.27
N ASP A 179 10.79 -13.85 30.02
CA ASP A 179 11.56 -14.60 31.03
C ASP A 179 12.59 -15.63 30.53
N ALA A 180 12.89 -15.68 29.23
CA ALA A 180 13.97 -16.53 28.71
C ALA A 180 15.40 -15.99 28.96
N GLY A 181 15.56 -14.94 29.76
CA GLY A 181 16.86 -14.31 30.06
C GLY A 181 17.35 -13.31 29.01
N TYR A 182 16.68 -13.18 27.85
CA TYR A 182 17.04 -12.25 26.77
C TYR A 182 16.26 -10.93 26.79
N ASN A 183 15.82 -10.48 27.97
CA ASN A 183 15.00 -9.26 28.12
C ASN A 183 15.69 -8.01 27.56
N GLY A 184 17.02 -7.92 27.65
CA GLY A 184 17.78 -6.80 27.09
C GLY A 184 17.61 -6.68 25.56
N ILE A 185 17.76 -7.79 24.82
CA ILE A 185 17.56 -7.81 23.37
C ILE A 185 16.12 -7.46 23.01
N ARG A 186 15.16 -8.02 23.76
CA ARG A 186 13.74 -7.75 23.55
C ARG A 186 13.39 -6.26 23.69
N TYR A 187 13.82 -5.61 24.77
CA TYR A 187 13.57 -4.17 24.97
C TYR A 187 14.36 -3.29 23.98
N PHE A 188 15.55 -3.72 23.60
CA PHE A 188 16.33 -3.03 22.58
C PHE A 188 15.65 -3.09 21.20
N SER A 189 15.10 -4.24 20.81
CA SER A 189 14.39 -4.41 19.54
C SER A 189 13.16 -3.52 19.43
N ILE A 190 12.32 -3.43 20.49
CA ILE A 190 11.15 -2.54 20.45
C ILE A 190 11.54 -1.06 20.44
N ALA A 191 12.59 -0.67 21.19
CA ALA A 191 13.09 0.70 21.14
C ALA A 191 13.64 1.07 19.76
N LEU A 192 14.36 0.15 19.11
CA LEU A 192 14.83 0.34 17.74
C LEU A 192 13.67 0.42 16.75
N TYR A 193 12.64 -0.41 16.91
CA TYR A 193 11.43 -0.36 16.09
C TYR A 193 10.79 1.04 16.12
N ASP A 194 10.57 1.60 17.31
CA ASP A 194 9.99 2.95 17.48
C ASP A 194 10.85 4.06 16.84
N VAL A 195 12.17 4.02 17.07
CA VAL A 195 13.10 4.98 16.45
C VAL A 195 13.08 4.85 14.93
N TRP A 196 12.99 3.63 14.42
CA TRP A 196 13.06 3.36 12.99
C TRP A 196 11.83 3.87 12.25
N ILE A 197 10.64 3.82 12.85
CA ILE A 197 9.41 4.44 12.29
C ILE A 197 9.64 5.93 12.02
N ALA A 198 10.25 6.65 12.98
CA ALA A 198 10.56 8.07 12.80
C ALA A 198 11.58 8.31 11.68
N VAL A 199 12.59 7.44 11.56
CA VAL A 199 13.58 7.49 10.47
C VAL A 199 12.90 7.28 9.11
N VAL A 200 12.01 6.29 8.99
CA VAL A 200 11.25 6.02 7.75
C VAL A 200 10.41 7.23 7.35
N ALA A 201 9.77 7.91 8.30
CA ALA A 201 8.99 9.11 8.02
C ALA A 201 9.87 10.27 7.47
N ILE A 202 11.02 10.52 8.09
CA ILE A 202 11.98 11.56 7.64
C ILE A 202 12.52 11.21 6.24
N VAL A 203 12.92 9.96 6.03
CA VAL A 203 13.42 9.48 4.74
C VAL A 203 12.33 9.57 3.68
N GLY A 204 11.09 9.20 4.00
CA GLY A 204 9.94 9.34 3.10
C GLY A 204 9.77 10.77 2.60
N ILE A 205 9.75 11.76 3.51
CA ILE A 205 9.64 13.18 3.17
C ILE A 205 10.84 13.65 2.33
N GLY A 206 12.05 13.20 2.67
CA GLY A 206 13.28 13.56 1.96
C GLY A 206 13.44 12.92 0.58
N LEU A 207 12.88 11.74 0.34
CA LEU A 207 13.02 11.02 -0.93
C LEU A 207 12.21 11.67 -2.07
N PHE A 208 11.05 12.24 -1.78
CA PHE A 208 10.21 12.89 -2.79
C PHE A 208 10.95 13.95 -3.64
N PRO A 209 11.63 14.96 -3.05
CA PRO A 209 12.41 15.93 -3.84
C PRO A 209 13.60 15.32 -4.58
N ILE A 210 14.24 14.30 -4.00
CA ILE A 210 15.45 13.67 -4.56
C ILE A 210 15.11 12.84 -5.80
N CYS A 211 14.01 12.08 -5.74
CA CYS A 211 13.62 11.16 -6.80
C CYS A 211 12.94 11.86 -8.00
N GLU A 212 12.25 12.99 -7.79
CA GLU A 212 11.60 13.73 -8.88
C GLU A 212 12.05 15.20 -8.92
N PRO A 213 13.15 15.52 -9.62
CA PRO A 213 13.70 16.88 -9.68
C PRO A 213 12.74 17.90 -10.32
N LYS A 214 11.73 17.45 -11.09
CA LYS A 214 10.69 18.34 -11.61
C LYS A 214 9.80 18.89 -10.50
N ILE A 215 9.53 18.11 -9.47
CA ILE A 215 8.79 18.58 -8.27
C ILE A 215 9.70 19.53 -7.49
N ALA A 216 10.98 19.18 -7.31
CA ALA A 216 11.95 20.03 -6.62
C ALA A 216 12.05 21.44 -7.24
N LYS A 217 11.93 21.59 -8.57
CA LYS A 217 11.93 22.90 -9.24
C LYS A 217 10.84 23.85 -8.74
N HIS A 218 9.68 23.31 -8.38
CA HIS A 218 8.51 24.07 -7.91
C HIS A 218 8.49 24.28 -6.38
N MET A 219 9.43 23.68 -5.64
CA MET A 219 9.51 23.89 -4.20
C MET A 219 10.06 25.29 -3.86
N PRO A 220 9.62 25.87 -2.71
CA PRO A 220 10.20 27.09 -2.16
C PRO A 220 11.72 26.98 -2.04
N LYS A 221 12.45 28.08 -2.26
CA LYS A 221 13.94 28.08 -2.17
C LYS A 221 14.47 27.63 -0.80
N ALA A 222 13.68 27.71 0.26
CA ALA A 222 14.05 27.26 1.60
C ALA A 222 14.04 25.71 1.76
N LEU A 223 13.44 24.99 0.81
CA LEU A 223 13.30 23.52 0.82
C LEU A 223 14.10 22.85 -0.33
N LYS A 224 14.87 23.63 -1.10
CA LYS A 224 15.80 23.14 -2.13
C LYS A 224 17.19 22.96 -1.54
#